data_AF-A0A938ESG8-F1
#
_entry.id   AF-A0A938ESG8-F1
#
_cell.length_a   1.000
_cell.length_b   1.000
_cell.length_c   1.000
_cell.angle_alpha   90.00
_cell.angle_beta   90.00
_cell.angle_gamma   90.00
#
_symmetry.space_group_name_H-M   'P 1'
#
loop_
_entity.id
_entity.type
_entity.pdbx_description
1 polymer ?
#
loop_
_entity_poly.entity_id
_entity_poly.type
_entity_poly.pdbx_seq_one_letter_code
_entity_poly.pdbx_strand_id
1 'polypeptide(L)'
;MATLTPLSARQSNGSTEQGRPALSRLDLFDGIPRRDLDLLDARLPLIRWPREADAPAALTRGDHLYIVRQGRIALSDVTPQGQEVTTTIVEPGAVYSSLGLEQAAPAIALEASAVT
;
A
#
# COMPACT_ATOMS: atom_id res chain seq x y z
N MET A 1 -0.61 -12.01 11.70
CA MET A 1 -0.31 -11.53 10.33
C MET A 1 -1.46 -10.61 9.96
N ALA A 2 -1.15 -9.41 9.49
CA ALA A 2 -2.17 -8.47 9.06
C ALA A 2 -2.74 -8.92 7.71
N THR A 3 -4.06 -9.05 7.63
CA THR A 3 -4.81 -9.36 6.41
C THR A 3 -5.34 -8.07 5.81
N LEU A 4 -5.30 -7.96 4.48
CA LEU A 4 -5.87 -6.84 3.75
C LEU A 4 -7.16 -7.30 3.06
N THR A 5 -8.21 -6.49 3.15
CA THR A 5 -9.49 -6.77 2.49
C THR A 5 -10.08 -5.50 1.85
N PRO A 6 -10.48 -5.52 0.57
CA PRO A 6 -11.11 -4.37 -0.08
C PRO A 6 -12.54 -4.15 0.43
N LEU A 7 -12.91 -2.91 0.77
CA LEU A 7 -14.22 -2.55 1.31
C LEU A 7 -15.20 -2.02 0.24
N SER A 8 -16.49 -2.24 0.44
CA SER A 8 -17.54 -1.69 -0.43
C SER A 8 -17.64 -0.17 -0.30
N ALA A 9 -17.55 0.56 -1.41
CA ALA A 9 -17.86 1.98 -1.45
C ALA A 9 -19.37 2.16 -1.23
N ARG A 10 -19.75 2.99 -0.26
CA ARG A 10 -21.14 3.47 -0.14
C ARG A 10 -21.45 4.21 -1.46
N GLN A 11 -22.50 3.78 -2.16
CA GLN A 11 -22.89 4.33 -3.47
C GLN A 11 -22.99 5.86 -3.41
N SER A 12 -21.99 6.56 -3.94
CA SER A 12 -22.12 7.95 -4.37
C SER A 12 -22.25 7.92 -5.89
N ASN A 13 -23.46 8.16 -6.38
CA ASN A 13 -23.74 8.33 -7.79
C ASN A 13 -22.86 9.42 -8.40
N GLY A 14 -22.21 9.08 -9.52
CA GLY A 14 -21.71 10.03 -10.50
C GLY A 14 -20.26 10.47 -10.32
N SER A 15 -19.37 9.91 -11.16
CA SER A 15 -18.29 10.57 -11.93
C SER A 15 -17.02 9.71 -12.04
N THR A 16 -17.01 8.86 -13.06
CA THR A 16 -15.79 8.33 -13.67
C THR A 16 -14.82 9.48 -13.97
N GLU A 17 -13.59 9.39 -13.45
CA GLU A 17 -12.44 10.34 -13.53
C GLU A 17 -12.22 11.38 -12.41
N GLN A 18 -13.16 11.67 -11.49
CA GLN A 18 -12.95 12.72 -10.48
C GLN A 18 -12.24 12.30 -9.17
N GLY A 19 -11.89 11.03 -8.99
CA GLY A 19 -11.57 10.47 -7.65
C GLY A 19 -10.12 10.11 -7.34
N ARG A 20 -9.14 10.32 -8.25
CA ARG A 20 -7.74 9.96 -8.00
C ARG A 20 -7.04 11.12 -7.29
N PRO A 21 -6.65 11.01 -6.00
CA PRO A 21 -5.90 12.07 -5.35
C PRO A 21 -4.57 12.28 -6.11
N ALA A 22 -4.28 13.54 -6.42
CA ALA A 22 -2.99 13.93 -6.95
C ALA A 22 -1.96 13.81 -5.83
N LEU A 23 -0.74 13.36 -6.17
CA LEU A 23 0.33 13.26 -5.17
C LEU A 23 0.62 14.60 -4.50
N SER A 24 0.48 15.70 -5.24
CA SER A 24 0.62 17.07 -4.73
C SER A 24 -0.42 17.50 -3.70
N ARG A 25 -1.43 16.68 -3.41
CA ARG A 25 -2.45 16.94 -2.36
C ARG A 25 -2.22 16.10 -1.11
N LEU A 26 -1.15 15.30 -1.08
CA LEU A 26 -0.82 14.47 0.07
C LEU A 26 0.33 15.15 0.81
N ASP A 27 0.12 15.42 2.10
CA ASP A 27 1.09 16.10 2.97
C ASP A 27 2.47 15.41 2.98
N LEU A 28 2.51 14.10 2.69
CA LEU A 28 3.76 13.33 2.55
C LEU A 28 4.71 13.92 1.49
N PHE A 29 4.18 14.57 0.46
CA PHE A 29 4.95 15.10 -0.66
C PHE A 29 5.15 16.62 -0.58
N ASP A 30 4.86 17.23 0.57
CA ASP A 30 5.08 18.64 0.80
C ASP A 30 6.55 19.02 0.57
N GLY A 31 6.75 20.17 -0.10
CA GLY A 31 8.08 20.67 -0.44
C GLY A 31 8.66 20.13 -1.75
N ILE A 32 8.01 19.14 -2.40
CA ILE A 32 8.43 18.67 -3.72
C ILE A 32 7.79 19.53 -4.81
N PRO A 33 8.55 20.01 -5.81
CA PRO A 33 8.00 20.77 -6.92
C PRO A 33 6.90 20.00 -7.65
N ARG A 34 5.80 20.69 -7.99
CA ARG A 34 4.65 20.05 -8.64
C ARG A 34 5.01 19.31 -9.93
N ARG A 35 5.94 19.86 -10.71
CA ARG A 35 6.45 19.21 -11.93
C ARG A 35 7.05 17.82 -11.64
N ASP A 36 7.78 17.69 -10.55
CA ASP A 36 8.43 16.43 -10.18
C ASP A 36 7.40 15.42 -9.66
N LEU A 37 6.37 15.90 -8.95
CA LEU A 37 5.23 15.08 -8.53
C LEU A 37 4.39 14.59 -9.70
N ASP A 38 4.18 15.42 -10.72
CA ASP A 38 3.46 15.02 -11.93
C ASP A 38 4.26 13.95 -12.71
N LEU A 39 5.59 14.08 -12.77
CA LEU A 39 6.49 13.08 -13.35
C LEU A 39 6.49 11.77 -12.55
N LEU A 40 6.46 11.86 -11.23
CA LEU A 40 6.36 10.70 -10.34
C LEU A 40 5.01 9.99 -10.55
N ASP A 41 3.90 10.73 -10.55
CA ASP A 41 2.56 10.19 -10.77
C ASP A 41 2.46 9.40 -12.09
N ALA A 42 3.00 9.96 -13.17
CA ALA A 42 3.02 9.32 -14.49
C ALA A 42 3.84 8.02 -14.54
N ARG A 43 4.78 7.83 -13.60
CA ARG A 43 5.70 6.68 -13.56
C ARG A 43 5.34 5.64 -12.52
N LEU A 44 4.47 5.96 -11.56
CA LEU A 44 4.09 5.03 -10.50
C LEU A 44 3.37 3.81 -11.08
N PRO A 45 3.85 2.58 -10.80
CA PRO A 45 3.14 1.36 -11.16
C PRO A 45 1.75 1.36 -10.51
N LEU A 46 0.73 1.00 -11.29
CA LEU A 46 -0.64 0.88 -10.80
C LEU A 46 -0.98 -0.58 -10.55
N ILE A 47 -1.30 -0.90 -9.29
CA ILE A 47 -1.89 -2.19 -8.93
C ILE A 47 -3.41 -2.01 -8.90
N ARG A 48 -4.12 -2.85 -9.66
CA ARG A 48 -5.58 -2.94 -9.59
C ARG A 48 -5.94 -4.19 -8.82
N TRP A 49 -6.70 -4.03 -7.75
CA TRP A 49 -7.13 -5.13 -6.90
C TRP A 49 -8.66 -5.24 -6.91
N PRO A 50 -9.22 -6.23 -7.64
CA PRO A 50 -10.65 -6.50 -7.63
C PRO A 50 -11.11 -7.00 -6.27
N ARG A 51 -12.37 -6.70 -5.91
CA ARG A 51 -12.94 -7.02 -4.60
C ARG A 51 -12.92 -8.51 -4.24
N GLU A 52 -13.17 -9.37 -5.22
CA GLU A 52 -13.32 -10.81 -5.03
C GLU A 52 -12.01 -11.58 -5.27
N ALA A 53 -10.92 -10.85 -5.50
CA ALA A 53 -9.61 -11.43 -5.68
C ALA A 53 -8.82 -11.39 -4.37
N ASP A 54 -7.96 -12.38 -4.18
CA ASP A 54 -6.97 -12.37 -3.11
C ASP A 54 -6.05 -11.15 -3.21
N ALA A 55 -5.46 -10.76 -2.08
CA ALA A 55 -4.50 -9.67 -2.02
C ALA A 55 -3.34 -9.93 -3.00
N PRO A 56 -3.01 -8.97 -3.89
CA PRO A 56 -1.87 -9.10 -4.78
C PRO A 56 -0.60 -9.33 -3.97
N ALA A 57 0.23 -10.29 -4.40
CA ALA A 57 1.47 -10.66 -3.71
C ALA A 57 2.44 -9.48 -3.50
N ALA A 58 2.35 -8.45 -4.34
CA ALA A 58 3.11 -7.21 -4.14
C ALA A 58 2.77 -6.55 -2.79
N LEU A 59 1.47 -6.46 -2.43
CA LEU A 59 1.03 -5.80 -1.19
C LEU A 59 1.55 -6.49 0.07
N THR A 60 1.86 -7.78 -0.01
CA THR A 60 2.40 -8.57 1.10
C THR A 60 3.93 -8.58 1.13
N ARG A 61 4.59 -8.12 0.07
CA ARG A 61 6.05 -8.09 -0.03
C ARG A 61 6.60 -6.93 0.79
N GLY A 62 7.46 -7.21 1.77
CA GLY A 62 7.82 -6.26 2.83
C GLY A 62 8.78 -5.12 2.47
N ASP A 63 8.80 -4.69 1.22
CA ASP A 63 9.77 -3.76 0.64
C ASP A 63 9.13 -2.55 -0.08
N HIS A 64 7.81 -2.33 0.08
CA HIS A 64 7.08 -1.29 -0.65
C HIS A 64 6.23 -0.35 0.23
N LEU A 65 6.04 0.86 -0.29
CA LEU A 65 5.04 1.82 0.15
C LEU A 65 3.97 1.97 -0.94
N TYR A 66 2.72 1.98 -0.52
CA TYR A 66 1.55 2.06 -1.38
C TYR A 66 0.73 3.29 -1.04
N ILE A 67 0.17 3.92 -2.06
CA ILE A 67 -0.80 5.00 -1.92
C ILE A 67 -2.13 4.49 -2.42
N VAL A 68 -3.16 4.50 -1.58
CA VAL A 68 -4.50 4.15 -2.02
C VAL A 68 -5.03 5.29 -2.86
N ARG A 69 -5.25 5.03 -4.15
CA ARG A 69 -5.71 6.08 -5.08
C ARG A 69 -7.22 6.05 -5.30
N GLN A 70 -7.84 4.89 -5.13
CA GLN A 70 -9.28 4.69 -5.26
C GLN A 70 -9.70 3.50 -4.41
N GLY A 71 -10.97 3.49 -3.98
CA GLY A 71 -11.49 2.45 -3.09
C GLY A 71 -11.01 2.60 -1.65
N ARG A 72 -11.25 1.56 -0.85
CA ARG A 72 -10.87 1.50 0.56
C ARG A 72 -10.37 0.11 0.89
N ILE A 73 -9.41 0.02 1.80
CA ILE A 73 -8.81 -1.23 2.24
C ILE A 73 -8.96 -1.34 3.75
N ALA A 74 -9.55 -2.43 4.24
CA ALA A 74 -9.50 -2.81 5.64
C ALA A 74 -8.17 -3.52 5.91
N LEU A 75 -7.48 -3.08 6.96
CA LEU A 75 -6.45 -3.86 7.62
C LEU A 75 -7.12 -4.58 8.78
N SER A 76 -6.93 -5.88 8.83
CA SER A 76 -7.36 -6.72 9.93
C SER A 76 -6.17 -7.45 10.53
N ASP A 77 -6.21 -7.70 11.82
CA ASP A 77 -5.33 -8.66 12.47
C ASP A 77 -6.14 -9.84 12.98
N VAL A 78 -5.47 -11.00 13.04
CA VAL A 78 -6.02 -12.18 13.70
C VAL A 78 -5.57 -12.16 15.15
N THR A 79 -6.54 -12.08 16.06
CA THR A 79 -6.30 -12.18 17.50
C THR A 79 -5.71 -13.54 17.87
N PRO A 80 -5.06 -13.69 19.05
CA PRO A 80 -4.58 -14.99 19.52
C PRO A 80 -5.68 -16.07 19.63
N GLN A 81 -6.95 -15.66 19.66
CA GLN A 81 -8.13 -16.52 19.75
C GLN A 81 -8.68 -16.90 18.36
N GLY A 82 -8.01 -16.49 17.28
CA GLY A 82 -8.40 -16.80 15.90
C GLY A 82 -9.50 -15.90 15.32
N GLN A 83 -9.92 -14.86 16.03
CA GLN A 83 -10.90 -13.89 15.52
C GLN A 83 -10.22 -12.81 14.70
N GLU A 84 -10.74 -12.51 13.51
CA GLU A 84 -10.30 -11.39 12.67
C GLU A 84 -10.91 -10.08 13.20
N VAL A 85 -10.04 -9.11 13.46
CA VAL A 85 -10.42 -7.78 13.96
C VAL A 85 -9.85 -6.74 13.03
N THR A 86 -10.72 -5.93 12.41
CA THR A 86 -10.32 -4.78 11.61
C THR A 86 -9.69 -3.73 12.52
N THR A 87 -8.41 -3.44 12.29
CA THR A 87 -7.62 -2.45 13.04
C THR A 87 -7.70 -1.07 12.41
N THR A 88 -7.82 -0.99 11.09
CA THR A 88 -7.83 0.29 10.37
C THR A 88 -8.49 0.19 9.00
N ILE A 89 -9.04 1.31 8.54
CA ILE A 89 -9.51 1.48 7.17
C ILE A 89 -8.63 2.53 6.47
N VAL A 90 -7.99 2.13 5.37
CA VAL A 90 -7.16 3.00 4.54
C VAL A 90 -8.03 3.57 3.43
N GLU A 91 -8.11 4.90 3.40
CA GLU A 91 -8.92 5.67 2.45
C GLU A 91 -8.07 6.25 1.30
N PRO A 92 -8.69 6.75 0.21
CA PRO A 92 -7.95 7.41 -0.85
C PRO A 92 -7.07 8.55 -0.32
N GLY A 93 -5.80 8.53 -0.69
CA GLY A 93 -4.77 9.48 -0.26
C GLY A 93 -3.96 9.00 0.95
N ALA A 94 -4.45 8.01 1.70
CA ALA A 94 -3.68 7.40 2.77
C ALA A 94 -2.59 6.46 2.22
N VAL A 95 -1.54 6.31 3.02
CA VAL A 95 -0.38 5.47 2.73
C VAL A 95 -0.52 4.15 3.49
N TYR A 96 -0.30 3.05 2.77
CA TYR A 96 -0.12 1.73 3.34
C TYR A 96 1.33 1.31 3.15
N SER A 97 1.95 0.78 4.20
CA SER A 97 3.33 0.30 4.17
C SER A 97 3.34 -1.20 4.39
N SER A 98 3.98 -1.94 3.49
CA SER A 98 4.34 -3.33 3.74
C SER A 98 5.72 -3.45 4.40
N LEU A 99 6.48 -2.35 4.52
CA LEU A 99 7.77 -2.34 5.20
C LEU A 99 7.66 -2.91 6.61
N GLY A 100 8.55 -3.84 6.96
CA GLY A 100 8.60 -4.46 8.27
C GLY A 100 7.59 -5.60 8.50
N LEU A 101 6.80 -5.98 7.48
CA LEU A 101 6.00 -7.22 7.53
C LEU A 101 6.86 -8.48 7.42
N GLU A 102 8.05 -8.38 6.82
CA GLU A 102 9.05 -9.45 6.77
C GLU A 102 9.77 -9.51 8.12
N GLN A 103 9.44 -10.51 8.95
CA GLN A 103 10.24 -10.83 10.14
C GLN A 103 11.54 -11.52 9.70
N ALA A 104 12.65 -10.86 10.03
CA ALA A 104 14.05 -11.23 9.83
C ALA A 104 14.56 -11.08 8.38
N ALA A 105 15.40 -10.06 8.16
CA ALA A 105 16.36 -10.09 7.07
C ALA A 105 17.19 -11.38 7.21
N PRO A 106 17.41 -12.16 6.14
CA PRO A 106 18.32 -13.29 6.22
C PRO A 106 19.70 -12.76 6.62
N ALA A 107 20.18 -13.16 7.79
CA ALA A 107 21.57 -12.92 8.19
C ALA A 107 22.45 -13.80 7.29
N ILE A 108 22.96 -13.21 6.21
CA ILE A 108 23.91 -13.88 5.31
C ILE A 108 25.30 -13.64 5.89
N ALA A 109 25.91 -14.68 6.47
CA ALA A 109 27.33 -14.66 6.80
C ALA A 109 28.13 -14.82 5.50
N LEU A 110 29.06 -13.89 5.25
CA LEU A 110 30.07 -14.03 4.19
C LEU A 110 31.34 -14.60 4.82
N GLU A 111 31.73 -15.81 4.43
CA GLU A 111 33.06 -16.34 4.75
C GLU A 111 33.99 -16.20 3.54
N ALA A 112 35.22 -15.74 3.82
CA ALA A 112 36.32 -15.56 2.87
C ALA A 112 36.00 -14.68 1.64
N SER A 113 35.72 -13.39 1.87
CA SER A 113 36.00 -12.36 0.86
C SER A 113 37.52 -12.20 0.71
N ALA A 114 38.16 -13.16 0.04
CA ALA A 114 39.51 -13.00 -0.47
C ALA A 114 39.44 -12.08 -1.69
N VAL A 115 39.70 -10.79 -1.48
CA VAL A 115 40.14 -9.91 -2.57
C VAL A 115 41.61 -10.27 -2.80
N THR A 116 41.91 -10.91 -3.92
CA THR A 116 43.27 -10.99 -4.48
C THR A 116 43.29 -10.20 -5.77
#